data_AF-A0A915EJN9-F1
#
_entry.id   AF-A0A915EJN9-F1
#
_cell.length_a   1.000
_cell.length_b   1.000
_cell.length_c   1.000
_cell.angle_alpha   90.00
_cell.angle_beta   90.00
_cell.angle_gamma   90.00
#
_symmetry.space_group_name_H-M   'P 1'
#
loop_
_entity.id
_entity.type
_entity.pdbx_description
1 polymer ?
#
loop_
_entity_poly.entity_id
_entity_poly.type
_entity_poly.pdbx_seq_one_letter_code
_entity_poly.pdbx_strand_id
1 'polypeptide(L)'
;MVPLCSLCFENLSLPDGSAVKLPDGQHCSFCFGLLDDLSVCEDIIEKAAEQLKLNRYDGTTFLLALNTPITMHLREAVIDKLLGNAFVPMSMSPKGQFSTYLMTKLGQATGLRPTLNSDLVLTVTISNDEFMDSDMAYFRSNFSNALNSGRRGDLMDEDAARRYKMDCPIKKCKITVRLERDATFVGGRYCKYSRSLPQSPWSPDMEADKIINNSVSEKIGLIMMKTFRADGYRFIASGREDIDVRMLGIGRPFAIQLINARSVVPLNTSAAEEISK
;
A
#
# COMPACT_ATOMS: atom_id res chain seq x y z
N MET A 1 -3.27 33.71 7.21
CA MET A 1 -3.48 33.11 8.55
C MET A 1 -3.68 31.62 8.35
N VAL A 2 -2.90 30.80 9.05
CA VAL A 2 -2.90 29.33 8.94
C VAL A 2 -3.46 28.77 10.25
N PRO A 3 -4.71 28.27 10.26
CA PRO A 3 -5.34 27.70 11.46
C PRO A 3 -4.81 26.29 11.76
N LEU A 4 -4.16 26.12 12.90
CA LEU A 4 -3.47 24.90 13.32
C LEU A 4 -4.06 24.33 14.62
N CYS A 5 -4.18 23.00 14.72
CA CYS A 5 -4.50 22.34 16.00
C CYS A 5 -3.37 22.57 17.02
N SER A 6 -3.64 22.32 18.31
CA SER A 6 -2.68 22.50 19.40
C SER A 6 -1.31 21.89 19.10
N LEU A 7 -1.29 20.62 18.67
CA LEU A 7 -0.05 19.89 18.35
C LEU A 7 0.69 20.51 17.16
N CYS A 8 -0.02 20.93 16.11
CA CYS A 8 0.62 21.57 14.96
C CYS A 8 1.07 22.99 15.29
N PHE A 9 0.34 23.72 16.12
CA PHE A 9 0.67 25.09 16.54
C PHE A 9 1.92 25.13 17.40
N GLU A 10 2.07 24.19 18.34
CA GLU A 10 3.27 24.08 19.18
C GLU A 10 4.51 23.69 18.35
N ASN A 11 4.32 22.82 17.35
CA ASN A 11 5.43 22.35 16.51
C ASN A 11 5.79 23.32 15.37
N LEU A 12 4.86 24.15 14.89
CA LEU A 12 5.06 25.09 13.79
C LEU A 12 5.09 26.53 14.30
N SER A 13 6.26 26.98 14.71
CA SER A 13 6.49 28.40 15.03
C SER A 13 6.78 29.19 13.75
N LEU A 14 5.73 29.58 13.00
CA LEU A 14 5.87 30.37 11.78
C LEU A 14 6.42 31.79 12.10
N PRO A 15 7.53 32.23 11.46
CA PRO A 15 8.22 33.47 11.80
C PRO A 15 7.45 34.75 11.45
N ASP A 16 6.44 34.65 10.59
CA ASP A 16 5.57 35.76 10.15
C ASP A 16 4.34 35.97 11.06
N GLY A 17 4.20 35.19 12.14
CA GLY A 17 3.04 35.26 13.04
C GLY A 17 1.72 34.86 12.38
N SER A 18 1.79 34.19 11.21
CA SER A 18 0.61 33.80 10.44
C SER A 18 -0.12 32.59 11.02
N ALA A 19 0.51 31.84 11.93
CA ALA A 19 -0.08 30.71 12.65
C ALA A 19 -1.14 31.20 13.65
N VAL A 20 -2.35 30.63 13.56
CA VAL A 20 -3.46 30.94 14.47
C VAL A 20 -3.97 29.63 15.07
N LYS A 21 -4.36 29.65 16.35
CA LYS A 21 -5.02 28.48 16.96
C LYS A 21 -6.36 28.22 16.26
N LEU A 22 -6.61 26.94 15.97
CA LEU A 22 -7.83 26.48 15.31
C LEU A 22 -9.08 26.92 16.10
N PRO A 23 -10.10 27.50 15.43
CA PRO A 23 -11.40 27.75 16.05
C PRO A 23 -12.14 26.45 16.39
N ASP A 24 -12.98 26.48 17.43
CA ASP A 24 -13.77 25.31 17.86
C ASP A 24 -14.64 24.75 16.71
N GLY A 25 -14.56 23.43 16.50
CA GLY A 25 -15.36 22.71 15.49
C GLY A 25 -14.80 22.69 14.07
N GLN A 26 -13.60 23.24 13.82
CA GLN A 26 -12.91 23.13 12.53
C GLN A 26 -11.81 22.06 12.56
N HIS A 27 -11.39 21.59 11.39
CA HIS A 27 -10.25 20.68 11.25
C HIS A 27 -8.96 21.44 10.95
N CYS A 28 -7.83 20.94 11.45
CA CYS A 28 -6.53 21.56 11.25
C CYS A 28 -6.22 21.72 9.75
N SER A 29 -5.85 22.93 9.32
CA SER A 29 -5.46 23.19 7.94
C SER A 29 -4.20 22.42 7.53
N PHE A 30 -3.36 22.00 8.47
CA PHE A 30 -2.12 21.30 8.14
C PHE A 30 -2.26 19.78 8.17
N CYS A 31 -2.74 19.22 9.29
CA CYS A 31 -2.82 17.77 9.47
C CYS A 31 -4.19 17.17 9.11
N PHE A 32 -5.15 17.97 8.63
CA PHE A 32 -6.51 17.50 8.28
C PHE A 32 -7.26 16.81 9.44
N GLY A 33 -6.86 17.09 10.68
CA GLY A 33 -7.40 16.43 11.87
C GLY A 33 -6.75 15.09 12.23
N LEU A 34 -5.72 14.63 11.51
CA LEU A 34 -5.05 13.33 11.77
C LEU A 34 -4.43 13.23 13.16
N LEU A 35 -3.89 14.32 13.68
CA LEU A 35 -3.20 14.34 14.98
C LEU A 35 -4.10 14.73 16.15
N ASP A 36 -5.32 15.23 15.87
CA ASP A 36 -6.20 15.84 16.86
C ASP A 36 -7.49 15.01 17.05
N ASP A 37 -8.01 14.40 15.97
CA ASP A 37 -9.20 13.55 16.02
C ASP A 37 -8.80 12.10 16.39
N LEU A 38 -8.90 11.78 17.68
CA LEU A 38 -8.68 10.42 18.20
C LEU A 38 -9.60 9.38 17.52
N SER A 39 -10.76 9.79 17.02
CA SER A 39 -11.71 8.89 16.35
C SER A 39 -11.12 8.29 15.06
N VAL A 40 -10.27 9.04 14.35
CA VAL A 40 -9.61 8.56 13.12
C VAL A 40 -8.73 7.35 13.43
N CYS A 41 -8.02 7.39 14.56
CA CYS A 41 -7.16 6.29 14.96
C CYS A 41 -7.98 5.06 15.37
N GLU A 42 -9.06 5.25 16.12
CA GLU A 42 -9.96 4.19 16.53
C GLU A 42 -10.60 3.50 15.31
N ASP A 43 -11.10 4.27 14.34
CA ASP A 43 -11.65 3.75 13.08
C ASP A 43 -10.65 2.89 12.29
N ILE A 44 -9.37 3.29 12.26
CA ILE A 44 -8.32 2.53 11.58
C ILE A 44 -8.05 1.22 12.32
N ILE A 45 -7.99 1.25 13.65
CA ILE A 45 -7.73 0.08 14.48
C ILE A 45 -8.86 -0.94 14.34
N GLU A 46 -10.11 -0.49 14.38
CA GLU A 46 -11.29 -1.35 14.20
C GLU A 46 -11.28 -2.02 12.82
N LYS A 47 -11.10 -1.24 11.74
CA LYS A 47 -11.02 -1.79 10.38
C LYS A 47 -9.84 -2.73 10.20
N ALA A 48 -8.68 -2.44 10.78
CA ALA A 48 -7.53 -3.32 10.73
C ALA A 48 -7.80 -4.64 11.46
N ALA A 49 -8.43 -4.58 12.64
CA ALA A 49 -8.82 -5.77 13.40
C ALA A 49 -9.85 -6.63 12.66
N GLU A 50 -10.82 -6.02 11.98
CA GLU A 50 -11.77 -6.72 11.12
C GLU A 50 -11.08 -7.45 9.95
N GLN A 51 -10.17 -6.77 9.26
CA GLN A 51 -9.40 -7.36 8.15
C GLN A 51 -8.51 -8.52 8.60
N LEU A 52 -7.92 -8.43 9.79
CA LEU A 52 -7.14 -9.51 10.39
C LEU A 52 -8.01 -10.73 10.72
N LYS A 53 -9.20 -10.52 11.31
CA LYS A 53 -10.14 -11.59 11.63
C LYS A 53 -10.71 -12.29 10.39
N LEU A 54 -10.98 -11.52 9.34
CA LEU A 54 -11.53 -12.03 8.09
C LEU A 54 -10.52 -12.90 7.34
N ASN A 55 -9.31 -12.40 7.13
CA ASN A 55 -8.31 -13.05 6.29
C ASN A 55 -7.53 -14.15 7.03
N ARG A 56 -7.36 -14.05 8.36
CA ARG A 56 -6.64 -15.05 9.19
C ARG A 56 -5.24 -15.37 8.67
N TYR A 57 -4.44 -14.32 8.45
CA TYR A 57 -3.02 -14.45 8.13
C TYR A 57 -2.27 -15.12 9.28
N ASP A 58 -1.23 -15.90 8.95
CA ASP A 58 -0.36 -16.58 9.91
C ASP A 58 0.91 -15.79 10.30
N GLY A 59 1.07 -14.56 9.80
CA GLY A 59 2.21 -13.70 10.13
C GLY A 59 2.07 -13.04 11.51
N THR A 60 3.20 -12.82 12.18
CA THR A 60 3.27 -12.19 13.52
C THR A 60 3.73 -10.74 13.49
N THR A 61 4.18 -10.27 12.33
CA THR A 61 4.67 -8.91 12.10
C THR A 61 3.86 -8.23 11.00
N PHE A 62 3.91 -6.90 10.92
CA PHE A 62 3.35 -6.15 9.80
C PHE A 62 4.20 -4.92 9.45
N LEU A 63 4.13 -4.49 8.20
CA LEU A 63 4.63 -3.23 7.67
C LEU A 63 3.45 -2.26 7.55
N LEU A 64 3.59 -1.04 8.07
CA LEU A 64 2.59 0.02 7.89
C LEU A 64 2.91 0.86 6.65
N ALA A 65 2.04 0.81 5.64
CA ALA A 65 2.08 1.70 4.48
C ALA A 65 1.00 2.78 4.63
N LEU A 66 1.41 4.02 4.92
CA LEU A 66 0.50 5.14 5.11
C LEU A 66 0.49 6.06 3.88
N ASN A 67 -0.69 6.18 3.25
CA ASN A 67 -0.96 7.12 2.16
C ASN A 67 -1.80 8.27 2.69
N THR A 68 -1.27 9.49 2.62
CA THR A 68 -1.92 10.73 3.02
C THR A 68 -2.41 11.51 1.79
N PRO A 69 -3.39 12.42 1.94
CA PRO A 69 -3.87 13.25 0.84
C PRO A 69 -2.73 14.04 0.18
N ILE A 70 -2.74 14.18 -1.15
CA ILE A 70 -1.68 14.90 -1.89
C ILE A 70 -1.59 16.36 -1.44
N THR A 71 -2.72 16.99 -1.13
CA THR A 71 -2.77 18.34 -0.57
C THR A 71 -1.93 18.50 0.69
N MET A 72 -1.86 17.46 1.54
CA MET A 72 -1.06 17.50 2.75
C MET A 72 0.44 17.62 2.44
N HIS A 73 0.91 16.92 1.40
CA HIS A 73 2.29 17.03 0.93
C HIS A 73 2.58 18.42 0.30
N LEU A 74 1.61 19.00 -0.40
CA LEU A 74 1.74 20.38 -0.88
C LEU A 74 1.87 21.36 0.30
N ARG A 75 1.00 21.23 1.32
CA ARG A 75 1.00 22.11 2.50
C ARG A 75 2.29 21.97 3.32
N GLU A 76 2.83 20.77 3.42
CA GLU A 76 4.14 20.49 4.00
C GLU A 76 5.26 21.22 3.25
N ALA A 77 5.32 21.09 1.92
CA ALA A 77 6.30 21.80 1.11
C ALA A 77 6.17 23.33 1.20
N VAL A 78 4.95 23.86 1.30
CA VAL A 78 4.71 25.30 1.49
C VAL A 78 5.23 25.75 2.85
N ILE A 79 4.94 25.01 3.93
CA ILE A 79 5.40 25.33 5.28
C ILE A 79 6.92 25.26 5.39
N ASP A 80 7.55 24.25 4.78
CA ASP A 80 9.01 24.14 4.74
C ASP A 80 9.65 25.37 4.10
N LYS A 81 9.04 25.92 3.04
CA LYS A 81 9.51 27.17 2.41
C LYS A 81 9.24 28.41 3.25
N LEU A 82 8.11 28.49 3.96
CA LEU A 82 7.80 29.62 4.85
C LEU A 82 8.69 29.66 6.10
N LEU A 83 9.13 28.50 6.58
CA LEU A 83 10.07 28.39 7.72
C LEU A 83 11.53 28.66 7.31
N GLY A 84 11.87 28.48 6.02
CA GLY A 84 13.21 28.73 5.50
C GLY A 84 14.29 27.87 6.18
N ASN A 85 15.50 28.42 6.36
CA ASN A 85 16.60 27.76 7.08
C ASN A 85 16.44 27.79 8.61
N ALA A 86 15.31 28.26 9.16
CA ALA A 86 15.05 28.11 10.58
C ALA A 86 15.05 26.61 10.87
N PHE A 87 15.93 26.17 11.77
CA PHE A 87 16.20 24.77 12.05
C PHE A 87 14.93 24.06 12.54
N VAL A 88 14.12 23.55 11.62
CA VAL A 88 13.13 22.53 11.93
C VAL A 88 13.93 21.24 11.93
N PRO A 89 14.02 20.49 13.04
CA PRO A 89 14.56 19.15 12.95
C PRO A 89 13.72 18.45 11.88
N MET A 90 14.40 17.85 10.90
CA MET A 90 13.98 17.12 9.69
C MET A 90 12.88 16.04 9.92
N SER A 91 11.97 16.25 10.86
CA SER A 91 11.54 15.22 11.79
C SER A 91 10.04 15.18 12.00
N MET A 92 9.26 16.23 11.77
CA MET A 92 7.86 16.20 12.18
C MET A 92 6.90 16.53 11.03
N SER A 93 7.05 15.80 9.92
CA SER A 93 5.94 15.63 8.99
C SER A 93 4.74 15.09 9.78
N PRO A 94 3.52 15.64 9.62
CA PRO A 94 2.40 15.10 10.38
C PRO A 94 2.12 13.65 9.99
N LYS A 95 2.51 13.24 8.78
CA LYS A 95 2.57 11.84 8.36
C LYS A 95 3.49 10.99 9.25
N GLY A 96 4.70 11.45 9.55
CA GLY A 96 5.68 10.71 10.37
C GLY A 96 5.28 10.64 11.85
N GLN A 97 4.73 11.73 12.39
CA GLN A 97 4.16 11.73 13.75
C GLN A 97 2.99 10.73 13.84
N PHE A 98 2.05 10.82 12.88
CA PHE A 98 0.89 9.95 12.85
C PHE A 98 1.28 8.49 12.63
N SER A 99 2.24 8.19 11.76
CA SER A 99 2.68 6.81 11.53
C SER A 99 3.29 6.19 12.78
N THR A 100 4.11 6.93 13.53
CA THR A 100 4.73 6.47 14.77
C THR A 100 3.68 6.19 15.86
N TYR A 101 2.73 7.11 16.01
CA TYR A 101 1.59 6.94 16.91
C TYR A 101 0.74 5.72 16.53
N LEU A 102 0.38 5.60 15.26
CA LEU A 102 -0.47 4.53 14.74
C LEU A 102 0.20 3.15 14.86
N MET A 103 1.50 3.04 14.57
CA MET A 103 2.24 1.77 14.74
C MET A 103 2.17 1.25 16.17
N THR A 104 2.34 2.15 17.14
CA THR A 104 2.29 1.79 18.57
C THR A 104 0.91 1.29 18.97
N LYS A 105 -0.15 2.00 18.56
CA LYS A 105 -1.54 1.64 18.87
C LYS A 105 -2.00 0.37 18.18
N LEU A 106 -1.66 0.22 16.89
CA LEU A 106 -1.96 -1.00 16.14
C LEU A 106 -1.26 -2.22 16.75
N GLY A 107 0.00 -2.08 17.17
CA GLY A 107 0.72 -3.17 17.82
C GLY A 107 0.04 -3.61 19.13
N GLN A 108 -0.44 -2.65 19.94
CA GLN A 108 -1.18 -2.94 21.17
C GLN A 108 -2.54 -3.62 20.90
N ALA A 109 -3.27 -3.17 19.87
CA ALA A 109 -4.62 -3.66 19.59
C ALA A 109 -4.64 -5.00 18.84
N THR A 110 -3.70 -5.21 17.90
CA THR A 110 -3.67 -6.40 17.03
C THR A 110 -2.77 -7.50 17.56
N GLY A 111 -1.85 -7.19 18.47
CA GLY A 111 -0.81 -8.11 18.94
C GLY A 111 0.32 -8.37 17.93
N LEU A 112 0.27 -7.78 16.74
CA LEU A 112 1.31 -7.88 15.73
C LEU A 112 2.44 -6.88 15.99
N ARG A 113 3.67 -7.24 15.63
CA ARG A 113 4.83 -6.35 15.79
C ARG A 113 5.09 -5.54 14.52
N PRO A 114 5.18 -4.21 14.59
CA PRO A 114 5.53 -3.39 13.42
C PRO A 114 7.01 -3.63 13.05
N THR A 115 7.30 -3.94 11.79
CA THR A 115 8.66 -4.18 11.28
C THR A 115 8.75 -3.87 9.79
N LEU A 116 9.86 -3.27 9.35
CA LEU A 116 10.05 -2.89 7.94
C LEU A 116 10.25 -4.08 6.99
N ASN A 117 10.71 -5.22 7.52
CA ASN A 117 10.98 -6.45 6.78
C ASN A 117 9.82 -7.45 6.86
N SER A 118 8.62 -7.00 7.22
CA SER A 118 7.45 -7.88 7.24
C SER A 118 6.92 -8.10 5.83
N ASP A 119 6.47 -9.33 5.57
CA ASP A 119 5.75 -9.72 4.37
C ASP A 119 4.27 -9.30 4.39
N LEU A 120 3.72 -9.01 5.57
CA LEU A 120 2.36 -8.49 5.71
C LEU A 120 2.36 -6.97 5.65
N VAL A 121 1.67 -6.40 4.68
CA VAL A 121 1.57 -4.95 4.48
C VAL A 121 0.17 -4.48 4.83
N LEU A 122 0.08 -3.68 5.89
CA LEU A 122 -1.12 -2.95 6.27
C LEU A 122 -1.09 -1.57 5.59
N THR A 123 -1.90 -1.42 4.54
CA THR A 123 -2.03 -0.17 3.80
C THR A 123 -3.20 0.64 4.34
N VAL A 124 -2.91 1.84 4.86
CA VAL A 124 -3.90 2.82 5.31
C VAL A 124 -3.89 3.98 4.34
N THR A 125 -4.98 4.15 3.61
CA THR A 125 -5.16 5.25 2.67
C THR A 125 -6.17 6.24 3.21
N ILE A 126 -5.71 7.47 3.38
CA ILE A 126 -6.48 8.61 3.86
C ILE A 126 -6.64 9.57 2.69
N SER A 127 -7.87 9.85 2.30
CA SER A 127 -8.17 10.76 1.19
C SER A 127 -9.08 11.91 1.63
N ASN A 128 -8.83 13.09 1.09
CA ASN A 128 -9.72 14.24 1.14
C ASN A 128 -9.64 14.95 -0.22
N ASP A 129 -10.79 15.07 -0.88
CA ASP A 129 -10.88 15.55 -2.25
C ASP A 129 -11.28 17.04 -2.32
N GLU A 130 -11.54 17.70 -1.18
CA GLU A 130 -12.06 19.08 -1.13
C GLU A 130 -11.16 20.12 -1.79
N PHE A 131 -9.84 19.93 -1.71
CA PHE A 131 -8.86 20.90 -2.19
C PHE A 131 -8.16 20.47 -3.48
N MET A 132 -8.49 19.30 -4.02
CA MET A 132 -7.76 18.73 -5.15
C MET A 132 -7.85 19.64 -6.38
N ASP A 133 -9.03 20.21 -6.67
CA ASP A 133 -9.22 21.13 -7.80
C ASP A 133 -8.54 22.49 -7.57
N SER A 134 -8.67 23.06 -6.36
CA SER A 134 -8.05 24.35 -6.03
C SER A 134 -6.53 24.27 -6.04
N ASP A 135 -5.97 23.18 -5.50
CA ASP A 135 -4.53 22.95 -5.46
C ASP A 135 -3.98 22.71 -6.86
N MET A 136 -4.66 21.91 -7.69
CA MET A 136 -4.26 21.69 -9.07
C MET A 136 -4.34 22.97 -9.90
N ALA A 137 -5.34 23.82 -9.68
CA ALA A 137 -5.43 25.13 -10.32
C ALA A 137 -4.27 26.05 -9.89
N TYR A 138 -3.93 26.07 -8.60
CA TYR A 138 -2.79 26.80 -8.06
C TYR A 138 -1.45 26.27 -8.60
N PHE A 139 -1.30 24.94 -8.72
CA PHE A 139 -0.11 24.34 -9.29
C PHE A 139 0.07 24.72 -10.76
N ARG A 140 -1.01 24.65 -11.55
CA ARG A 140 -0.98 24.99 -12.97
C ARG A 140 -0.67 26.47 -13.21
N SER A 141 -1.19 27.37 -12.37
CA SER A 141 -0.97 28.81 -12.54
C SER A 141 0.44 29.25 -12.13
N ASN A 142 1.02 28.63 -11.10
CA ASN A 142 2.32 29.05 -10.56
C ASN A 142 3.51 28.26 -11.12
N PHE A 143 3.32 27.02 -11.60
CA PHE A 143 4.43 26.13 -11.99
C PHE A 143 4.33 25.57 -13.42
N SER A 144 3.55 26.20 -14.29
CA SER A 144 3.43 25.83 -15.72
C SER A 144 4.79 25.74 -16.43
N ASN A 145 5.74 26.61 -16.10
CA ASN A 145 7.08 26.63 -16.68
C ASN A 145 8.03 25.55 -16.12
N ALA A 146 7.77 25.07 -14.90
CA ALA A 146 8.63 24.10 -14.23
C ALA A 146 8.36 22.65 -14.68
N LEU A 147 7.12 22.35 -15.08
CA LEU A 147 6.74 21.08 -15.70
C LEU A 147 7.46 20.81 -17.03
N ASN A 148 7.81 21.87 -17.77
CA ASN A 148 8.44 21.77 -19.09
C ASN A 148 9.97 21.63 -19.05
N SER A 149 10.61 21.98 -17.92
CA SER A 149 12.07 22.17 -17.86
C SER A 149 12.86 21.03 -17.23
N GLY A 150 12.20 19.98 -16.73
CA GLY A 150 12.86 18.74 -16.25
C GLY A 150 13.82 18.92 -15.07
N ARG A 151 13.94 20.12 -14.49
CA ARG A 151 14.79 20.40 -13.33
C ARG A 151 14.01 20.05 -12.06
N ARG A 152 14.48 19.03 -11.34
CA ARG A 152 13.95 18.60 -10.02
C ARG A 152 14.31 19.54 -8.86
N GLY A 153 14.99 20.66 -9.13
CA GLY A 153 15.44 21.60 -8.09
C GLY A 153 14.46 22.75 -7.91
N ASP A 154 13.95 22.89 -6.68
CA ASP A 154 13.13 24.00 -6.17
C ASP A 154 12.06 24.52 -7.11
N LEU A 155 10.96 23.75 -7.18
CA LEU A 155 9.78 24.16 -7.93
C LEU A 155 9.08 25.37 -7.29
N MET A 156 9.24 25.60 -5.99
CA MET A 156 8.42 26.55 -5.21
C MET A 156 9.26 27.65 -4.55
N ASP A 157 9.10 28.88 -5.06
CA ASP A 157 9.67 30.11 -4.48
C ASP A 157 8.92 30.55 -3.22
N GLU A 158 9.59 31.30 -2.34
CA GLU A 158 9.00 31.83 -1.09
C GLU A 158 7.78 32.73 -1.36
N ASP A 159 7.80 33.53 -2.43
CA ASP A 159 6.67 34.37 -2.86
C ASP A 159 5.49 33.54 -3.38
N ALA A 160 5.74 32.37 -3.96
CA ALA A 160 4.68 31.44 -4.31
C ALA A 160 4.07 30.86 -3.02
N ALA A 161 4.90 30.40 -2.08
CA ALA A 161 4.47 29.86 -0.80
C ALA A 161 3.57 30.84 -0.01
N ARG A 162 3.92 32.13 0.03
CA ARG A 162 3.10 33.18 0.68
C ARG A 162 1.75 33.44 0.00
N ARG A 163 1.64 33.20 -1.32
CA ARG A 163 0.38 33.35 -2.08
C ARG A 163 -0.56 32.16 -1.93
N TYR A 164 -0.08 31.02 -1.42
CA TYR A 164 -0.92 29.85 -1.23
C TYR A 164 -1.86 30.03 -0.03
N LYS A 165 -3.16 29.84 -0.26
CA LYS A 165 -4.19 29.96 0.78
C LYS A 165 -4.46 28.59 1.40
N MET A 166 -4.00 28.39 2.65
CA MET A 166 -4.25 27.17 3.43
C MET A 166 -5.63 27.23 4.11
N ASP A 167 -6.66 26.78 3.41
CA ASP A 167 -8.01 26.71 3.96
C ASP A 167 -8.22 25.45 4.84
N CYS A 168 -9.05 25.58 5.87
CA CYS A 168 -9.48 24.47 6.74
C CYS A 168 -10.36 23.49 5.98
N PRO A 169 -10.11 22.16 6.07
CA PRO A 169 -11.04 21.15 5.58
C PRO A 169 -12.37 21.23 6.34
N ILE A 170 -13.47 21.09 5.61
CA ILE A 170 -14.83 21.06 6.18
C ILE A 170 -15.28 19.62 6.40
N LYS A 171 -14.86 18.68 5.54
CA LYS A 171 -15.22 17.26 5.64
C LYS A 171 -14.11 16.47 6.33
N LYS A 172 -14.54 15.41 7.03
CA LYS A 172 -13.63 14.39 7.57
C LYS A 172 -12.96 13.62 6.44
N CYS A 173 -11.72 13.19 6.67
CA CYS A 173 -10.99 12.36 5.72
C CYS A 173 -11.64 10.98 5.58
N LYS A 174 -11.68 10.45 4.35
CA LYS A 174 -12.13 9.09 4.07
C LYS A 174 -10.98 8.12 4.31
N ILE A 175 -11.24 7.07 5.10
CA ILE A 175 -10.24 6.09 5.53
C ILE A 175 -10.53 4.74 4.90
N THR A 176 -9.55 4.21 4.16
CA THR A 176 -9.56 2.85 3.60
C THR A 176 -8.39 2.06 4.17
N VAL A 177 -8.65 0.89 4.74
CA VAL A 177 -7.64 -0.01 5.29
C VAL A 177 -7.63 -1.29 4.47
N ARG A 178 -6.43 -1.73 4.07
CA ARG A 178 -6.21 -3.00 3.36
C ARG A 178 -5.06 -3.75 4.02
N LEU A 179 -5.20 -5.06 4.12
CA LEU A 179 -4.15 -5.93 4.61
C LEU A 179 -3.87 -6.97 3.52
N GLU A 180 -2.63 -6.99 3.04
CA GLU A 180 -2.20 -7.88 1.96
C GLU A 180 -0.83 -8.46 2.31
N ARG A 181 -0.54 -9.67 1.85
CA ARG A 181 0.79 -10.28 1.94
C ARG A 181 1.54 -10.15 0.62
N ASP A 182 2.82 -9.82 0.70
CA ASP A 182 3.76 -9.89 -0.42
C ASP A 182 3.75 -11.28 -1.09
N ALA A 183 4.04 -11.28 -2.38
CA ALA A 183 3.95 -12.49 -3.17
C ALA A 183 4.90 -13.58 -2.65
N THR A 184 4.36 -14.76 -2.37
CA THR A 184 5.12 -15.91 -1.88
C THR A 184 5.51 -16.80 -3.04
N PHE A 185 6.75 -17.29 -3.08
CA PHE A 185 7.22 -18.13 -4.17
C PHE A 185 7.45 -19.57 -3.71
N VAL A 186 6.90 -20.53 -4.46
CA VAL A 186 7.14 -21.97 -4.27
C VAL A 186 7.88 -22.51 -5.49
N GLY A 187 9.10 -23.01 -5.28
CA GLY A 187 9.91 -23.64 -6.31
C GLY A 187 9.75 -25.16 -6.34
N GLY A 188 9.84 -25.76 -7.51
CA GLY A 188 9.75 -27.21 -7.66
C GLY A 188 10.19 -27.72 -9.03
N ARG A 189 9.96 -29.01 -9.28
CA ARG A 189 10.08 -29.64 -10.60
C ARG A 189 8.82 -30.44 -10.89
N TYR A 190 8.35 -30.42 -12.14
CA TYR A 190 7.20 -31.20 -12.56
C TYR A 190 7.58 -32.25 -13.61
N CYS A 191 6.94 -33.42 -13.52
CA CYS A 191 6.93 -34.41 -14.57
C CYS A 191 5.59 -34.39 -15.28
N LYS A 192 5.61 -34.50 -16.60
CA LYS A 192 4.43 -34.54 -17.47
C LYS A 192 4.40 -35.89 -18.17
N TYR A 193 3.51 -36.77 -17.74
CA TYR A 193 3.36 -38.11 -18.30
C TYR A 193 2.36 -38.19 -19.46
N SER A 194 1.43 -37.23 -19.54
CA SER A 194 0.44 -37.14 -20.61
C SER A 194 1.01 -36.54 -21.89
N ARG A 195 0.52 -36.99 -23.05
CA ARG A 195 0.75 -36.42 -24.39
C ARG A 195 -0.42 -35.56 -24.89
N SER A 196 -1.40 -35.28 -24.04
CA SER A 196 -2.58 -34.46 -24.38
C SER A 196 -2.72 -33.26 -23.43
N LEU A 197 -1.72 -32.98 -22.61
CA LEU A 197 -1.76 -31.94 -21.58
C LEU A 197 -0.87 -30.74 -21.97
N PRO A 198 -1.40 -29.56 -22.24
CA PRO A 198 -0.58 -28.36 -22.46
C PRO A 198 0.11 -27.89 -21.16
N GLN A 199 1.21 -27.15 -21.31
CA GLN A 199 1.93 -26.58 -20.16
C GLN A 199 1.14 -25.44 -19.49
N SER A 200 0.58 -24.54 -20.29
CA SER A 200 -0.24 -23.39 -19.88
C SER A 200 -1.68 -23.57 -20.36
N PRO A 201 -2.68 -22.86 -19.79
CA PRO A 201 -4.07 -22.98 -20.23
C PRO A 201 -4.15 -22.66 -21.73
N TRP A 202 -4.78 -23.55 -22.48
CA TRP A 202 -4.92 -23.44 -23.92
C TRP A 202 -6.32 -23.89 -24.34
N SER A 203 -6.96 -23.10 -25.19
CA SER A 203 -8.19 -23.47 -25.88
C SER A 203 -7.89 -23.54 -27.39
N PRO A 204 -8.43 -24.54 -28.12
CA PRO A 204 -8.24 -24.65 -29.56
C PRO A 204 -8.89 -23.50 -30.33
N ASP A 205 -10.03 -22.98 -29.84
CA ASP A 205 -10.72 -21.84 -30.43
C ASP A 205 -10.68 -20.63 -29.48
N MET A 206 -10.63 -19.42 -30.06
CA MET A 206 -10.73 -18.18 -29.28
C MET A 206 -12.11 -18.00 -28.63
N GLU A 207 -13.14 -18.65 -29.19
CA GLU A 207 -14.52 -18.59 -28.72
C GLU A 207 -14.91 -19.79 -27.83
N ALA A 208 -14.05 -20.82 -27.74
CA ALA A 208 -14.30 -21.96 -26.87
C ALA A 208 -13.86 -21.67 -25.44
N ASP A 209 -14.69 -22.08 -24.49
CA ASP A 209 -14.35 -22.01 -23.07
C ASP A 209 -13.05 -22.77 -22.80
N LYS A 210 -12.16 -22.14 -22.03
CA LYS A 210 -10.93 -22.79 -21.58
C LYS A 210 -11.29 -24.01 -20.75
N ILE A 211 -10.72 -25.17 -21.12
CA ILE A 211 -10.91 -26.39 -20.33
C ILE A 211 -10.18 -26.19 -18.99
N ILE A 212 -10.95 -26.00 -17.93
CA ILE A 212 -10.45 -25.76 -16.58
C ILE A 212 -9.64 -26.97 -16.12
N ASN A 213 -8.50 -26.73 -15.47
CA ASN A 213 -7.65 -27.77 -14.89
C ASN A 213 -7.06 -28.74 -15.94
N ASN A 214 -6.89 -28.26 -17.17
CA ASN A 214 -6.34 -29.01 -18.30
C ASN A 214 -4.96 -28.50 -18.72
N SER A 215 -4.18 -27.96 -17.78
CA SER A 215 -2.78 -27.62 -18.03
C SER A 215 -1.90 -27.99 -16.84
N VAL A 216 -0.61 -28.18 -17.08
CA VAL A 216 0.38 -28.39 -16.01
C VAL A 216 0.31 -27.24 -15.01
N SER A 217 0.25 -25.99 -15.49
CA SER A 217 0.19 -24.81 -14.63
C SER A 217 -1.04 -24.78 -13.74
N GLU A 218 -2.21 -25.21 -14.24
CA GLU A 218 -3.44 -25.22 -13.43
C GLU A 218 -3.44 -26.36 -12.43
N LYS A 219 -2.98 -27.55 -12.82
CA LYS A 219 -2.91 -28.71 -11.93
C LYS A 219 -2.06 -28.41 -10.70
N ILE A 220 -0.89 -27.79 -10.90
CA ILE A 220 0.00 -27.44 -9.79
C ILE A 220 -0.49 -26.15 -9.11
N GLY A 221 -0.82 -25.12 -9.89
CA GLY A 221 -1.17 -23.80 -9.39
C GLY A 221 -2.44 -23.74 -8.56
N LEU A 222 -3.50 -24.44 -8.96
CA LEU A 222 -4.78 -24.47 -8.24
C LEU A 222 -4.64 -25.16 -6.87
N ILE A 223 -3.87 -26.25 -6.81
CA ILE A 223 -3.61 -26.95 -5.54
C ILE A 223 -2.82 -26.04 -4.61
N MET A 224 -1.72 -25.44 -5.09
CA MET A 224 -0.93 -24.49 -4.28
C MET A 224 -1.76 -23.29 -3.82
N MET A 225 -2.57 -22.71 -4.71
CA MET A 225 -3.45 -21.59 -4.37
C MET A 225 -4.42 -21.96 -3.25
N LYS A 226 -5.04 -23.14 -3.30
CA LYS A 226 -5.95 -23.64 -2.25
C LYS A 226 -5.21 -23.89 -0.94
N THR A 227 -4.04 -24.55 -0.99
CA THR A 227 -3.25 -24.90 0.20
C THR A 227 -2.76 -23.66 0.96
N PHE A 228 -2.21 -22.68 0.24
CA PHE A 228 -1.70 -21.43 0.81
C PHE A 228 -2.80 -20.38 1.04
N ARG A 229 -4.05 -20.69 0.66
CA ARG A 229 -5.21 -19.79 0.69
C ARG A 229 -4.92 -18.48 -0.06
N ALA A 230 -4.27 -18.54 -1.21
CA ALA A 230 -3.91 -17.37 -2.01
C ALA A 230 -5.10 -16.87 -2.86
N ASP A 231 -5.10 -15.60 -3.24
CA ASP A 231 -6.12 -15.02 -4.15
C ASP A 231 -5.91 -15.43 -5.61
N GLY A 232 -4.68 -15.73 -5.96
CA GLY A 232 -4.30 -16.10 -7.31
C GLY A 232 -2.88 -16.64 -7.35
N TYR A 233 -2.49 -17.11 -8.53
CA TYR A 233 -1.14 -17.60 -8.76
C TYR A 233 -0.62 -17.20 -10.14
N ARG A 234 0.70 -17.16 -10.28
CA ARG A 234 1.40 -17.04 -11.57
C ARG A 234 2.43 -18.15 -11.67
N PHE A 235 2.34 -18.92 -12.75
CA PHE A 235 3.22 -20.05 -13.02
C PHE A 235 4.40 -19.61 -13.90
N ILE A 236 5.62 -19.95 -13.49
CA ILE A 236 6.87 -19.59 -14.16
C ILE A 236 7.67 -20.88 -14.35
N ALA A 237 7.96 -21.28 -15.59
CA ALA A 237 8.73 -22.49 -15.87
C ALA A 237 10.04 -22.16 -16.60
N SER A 238 11.06 -22.99 -16.35
CA SER A 238 12.33 -22.92 -17.10
C SER A 238 12.15 -23.62 -18.46
N GLY A 239 11.58 -22.89 -19.41
CA GLY A 239 11.25 -23.36 -20.76
C GLY A 239 9.87 -24.02 -20.87
N ARG A 240 9.59 -24.56 -22.05
CA ARG A 240 8.29 -25.14 -22.44
C ARG A 240 8.47 -26.42 -23.24
N GLU A 241 7.51 -27.31 -23.14
CA GLU A 241 7.35 -28.48 -24.00
C GLU A 241 6.04 -28.40 -24.79
N ASP A 242 6.02 -29.06 -25.95
CA ASP A 242 4.81 -29.20 -26.76
C ASP A 242 3.78 -30.11 -26.08
N ILE A 243 2.53 -30.03 -26.54
CA ILE A 243 1.39 -30.73 -25.93
C ILE A 243 1.62 -32.26 -25.94
N ASP A 244 2.18 -32.78 -27.01
CA ASP A 244 2.45 -34.21 -27.24
C ASP A 244 3.80 -34.71 -26.70
N VAL A 245 4.60 -33.82 -26.10
CA VAL A 245 5.89 -34.14 -25.49
C VAL A 245 5.74 -34.41 -23.99
N ARG A 246 6.33 -35.51 -23.53
CA ARG A 246 6.40 -35.89 -22.10
C ARG A 246 7.64 -35.28 -21.45
N MET A 247 7.51 -34.88 -20.18
CA MET A 247 8.62 -34.44 -19.33
C MET A 247 8.87 -35.48 -18.24
N LEU A 248 9.98 -36.21 -18.35
CA LEU A 248 10.33 -37.33 -17.48
C LEU A 248 11.62 -37.03 -16.67
N GLY A 249 12.18 -38.05 -16.04
CA GLY A 249 13.41 -37.94 -15.26
C GLY A 249 13.18 -37.12 -13.99
N ILE A 250 14.06 -36.16 -13.73
CA ILE A 250 13.95 -35.25 -12.57
C ILE A 250 12.90 -34.14 -12.76
N GLY A 251 12.28 -34.05 -13.94
CA GLY A 251 11.26 -33.05 -14.26
C GLY A 251 11.81 -31.67 -14.64
N ARG A 252 10.91 -30.80 -15.11
CA ARG A 252 11.24 -29.41 -15.48
C ARG A 252 11.15 -28.48 -14.27
N PRO A 253 12.16 -27.64 -14.01
CA PRO A 253 12.09 -26.61 -12.97
C PRO A 253 10.97 -25.60 -13.21
N PHE A 254 10.26 -25.26 -12.14
CA PHE A 254 9.25 -24.21 -12.14
C PHE A 254 9.25 -23.46 -10.80
N ALA A 255 8.63 -22.27 -10.81
CA ALA A 255 8.27 -21.50 -9.64
C ALA A 255 6.79 -21.07 -9.77
N ILE A 256 6.08 -21.05 -8.66
CA ILE A 256 4.74 -20.48 -8.55
C ILE A 256 4.81 -19.28 -7.64
N GLN A 257 4.40 -18.13 -8.17
CA GLN A 257 4.15 -16.93 -7.39
C GLN A 257 2.70 -16.96 -6.90
N LEU A 258 2.50 -17.02 -5.60
CA LEU A 258 1.21 -16.97 -4.93
C LEU A 258 0.91 -15.52 -4.52
N ILE A 259 -0.25 -15.02 -4.92
CA ILE A 259 -0.68 -13.64 -4.66
C ILE A 259 -1.47 -13.62 -3.36
N ASN A 260 -1.05 -12.79 -2.41
CA ASN A 260 -1.75 -12.57 -1.14
C ASN A 260 -2.04 -13.88 -0.37
N ALA A 261 -1.03 -14.74 -0.21
CA ALA A 261 -1.17 -15.99 0.52
C ALA A 261 -1.52 -15.73 2.00
N ARG A 262 -2.50 -16.43 2.58
CA ARG A 262 -2.86 -16.26 4.01
C ARG A 262 -2.12 -17.22 4.91
N SER A 263 -1.60 -18.30 4.35
CA SER A 263 -0.85 -19.33 5.06
C SER A 263 0.46 -19.59 4.34
N VAL A 264 1.60 -19.53 5.02
CA VAL A 264 2.94 -19.85 4.51
C VAL A 264 3.53 -21.05 5.24
N VAL A 265 2.66 -21.99 5.64
CA VAL A 265 3.07 -23.19 6.37
C VAL A 265 3.98 -24.04 5.46
N PRO A 266 5.08 -24.61 5.98
CA PRO A 266 5.90 -25.54 5.21
C PRO A 266 5.05 -26.68 4.66
N LEU A 267 5.18 -26.95 3.36
CA LEU A 267 4.51 -28.09 2.73
C LEU A 267 4.99 -29.38 3.41
N ASN A 268 4.10 -30.06 4.11
CA ASN A 268 4.35 -31.41 4.61
C ASN A 268 4.18 -32.44 3.48
N THR A 269 4.69 -33.65 3.69
CA THR A 269 4.66 -34.73 2.70
C THR A 269 3.26 -35.06 2.20
N SER A 270 2.22 -34.96 3.05
CA SER A 270 0.83 -35.22 2.64
C SER A 270 0.27 -34.23 1.61
N ALA A 271 0.65 -32.94 1.70
CA ALA A 271 0.23 -31.96 0.69
C ALA A 271 0.94 -32.18 -0.65
N ALA A 272 2.20 -32.62 -0.61
CA ALA A 272 2.96 -33.01 -1.81
C ALA A 272 2.37 -34.24 -2.50
N GLU A 273 1.84 -35.20 -1.74
CA GLU A 273 1.18 -36.40 -2.28
C GLU A 273 -0.14 -36.08 -3.00
N GLU A 274 -0.91 -35.10 -2.53
CA GLU A 274 -2.12 -34.64 -3.21
C GLU A 274 -1.81 -33.92 -4.54
N ILE A 275 -0.67 -33.22 -4.61
CA ILE A 275 -0.14 -32.61 -5.85
C ILE A 275 0.35 -33.66 -6.85
N SER A 276 0.77 -34.83 -6.37
CA SER A 276 1.32 -35.90 -7.21
C SER A 276 0.26 -36.82 -7.83
N LYS A 277 -1.01 -36.71 -7.42
CA LYS A 277 -2.15 -37.50 -7.95
C LYS A 277 -2.82 -36.78 -9.12
#